data_AF-A0A845Z0W1-F1
#
_entry.id   AF-A0A845Z0W1-F1
#
_cell.length_a   1.000
_cell.length_b   1.000
_cell.length_c   1.000
_cell.angle_alpha   90.00
_cell.angle_beta   90.00
_cell.angle_gamma   90.00
#
_symmetry.space_group_name_H-M   'P 1'
#
loop_
_entity.id
_entity.type
_entity.pdbx_description
1 polymer ?
#
loop_
_entity_poly.entity_id
_entity_poly.type
_entity_poly.pdbx_seq_one_letter_code
_entity_poly.pdbx_strand_id
1 'polypeptide(L)'
;MNQTANSMTLTLSLKKLINEYIKLASLPELNLEQEEKLGEILEQASQNEILSFWISEVDYILGESLGLLKPEDLNYYEDQKALLREHFFSDLKPLDID
;
A
#
# COMPACT_ATOMS: atom_id res chain seq x y z
N MET A 1 21.59 -18.37 16.74
CA MET A 1 21.65 -16.92 16.48
C MET A 1 20.33 -16.56 15.82
N ASN A 2 19.41 -15.94 16.55
CA ASN A 2 18.07 -15.58 16.07
C ASN A 2 18.13 -14.18 15.48
N GLN A 3 17.64 -14.02 14.24
CA GLN A 3 16.84 -12.90 13.73
C GLN A 3 16.90 -12.88 12.20
N THR A 4 15.73 -13.07 11.56
CA THR A 4 15.13 -12.28 10.47
C THR A 4 14.12 -13.12 9.69
N ALA A 5 13.05 -13.53 10.37
CA ALA A 5 11.77 -13.80 9.72
C ALA A 5 10.77 -12.79 10.26
N ASN A 6 11.05 -11.50 10.07
CA ASN A 6 10.05 -10.45 10.29
C ASN A 6 9.12 -10.48 9.07
N SER A 7 8.25 -11.49 9.05
CA SER A 7 7.03 -11.45 8.24
C SER A 7 6.34 -10.12 8.58
N MET A 8 6.16 -9.24 7.58
CA MET A 8 5.52 -7.93 7.66
C MET A 8 4.11 -8.08 8.25
N THR A 9 4.02 -8.21 9.57
CA THR A 9 2.77 -8.50 10.25
C THR A 9 2.09 -7.17 10.49
N LEU A 10 1.09 -6.87 9.66
CA LEU A 10 0.21 -5.74 9.85
C LEU A 10 -0.43 -5.80 11.24
N THR A 11 -0.05 -4.86 12.10
CA THR A 11 -0.65 -4.70 13.42
C THR A 11 -2.12 -4.31 13.27
N LEU A 12 -2.92 -4.56 14.32
CA LEU A 12 -4.32 -4.16 14.32
C LEU A 12 -4.50 -2.64 14.14
N SER A 13 -3.56 -1.84 14.66
CA SER A 13 -3.58 -0.38 14.49
C SER A 13 -3.34 0.03 13.04
N LEU A 14 -2.32 -0.56 12.38
CA LEU A 14 -2.03 -0.27 10.98
C LEU A 14 -3.20 -0.67 10.08
N LYS A 15 -3.82 -1.83 10.31
CA LYS A 15 -5.02 -2.26 9.57
C LYS A 15 -6.17 -1.27 9.68
N LYS A 16 -6.38 -0.69 10.87
CA LYS A 16 -7.42 0.32 11.08
C LYS A 16 -7.13 1.59 10.29
N LEU A 17 -5.87 2.06 10.30
CA LEU A 17 -5.47 3.24 9.55
C LEU A 17 -5.62 3.03 8.04
N ILE A 18 -5.20 1.87 7.53
CA ILE A 18 -5.35 1.52 6.10
C ILE A 18 -6.83 1.45 5.71
N ASN A 19 -7.68 0.81 6.52
CA ASN A 19 -9.12 0.74 6.23
C ASN A 19 -9.79 2.12 6.26
N GLU A 20 -9.40 2.98 7.20
CA GLU A 20 -9.91 4.34 7.26
C GLU A 20 -9.45 5.15 6.04
N TYR A 21 -8.19 5.01 5.65
CA TYR A 21 -7.65 5.61 4.44
C TYR A 21 -8.42 5.18 3.20
N ILE A 22 -8.61 3.88 2.98
CA ILE A 22 -9.41 3.34 1.86
C ILE A 22 -10.79 4.00 1.82
N LYS A 23 -11.47 4.05 2.97
CA LYS A 23 -12.80 4.64 3.08
C LYS A 23 -12.79 6.11 2.68
N LEU A 24 -11.83 6.89 3.16
CA LEU A 24 -11.73 8.32 2.86
C LEU A 24 -11.34 8.57 1.40
N ALA A 25 -10.29 7.89 0.90
CA ALA A 25 -9.81 8.03 -0.48
C ALA A 25 -10.84 7.57 -1.54
N SER A 26 -11.79 6.72 -1.17
CA SER A 26 -12.88 6.28 -2.07
C SER A 26 -14.07 7.24 -2.13
N LEU A 27 -14.11 8.28 -1.29
CA LEU A 27 -15.21 9.25 -1.32
C LEU A 27 -15.02 10.24 -2.47
N PRO A 28 -16.10 10.62 -3.17
CA PRO A 28 -16.01 11.62 -4.25
C PRO A 28 -15.70 13.03 -3.72
N GLU A 29 -16.11 13.33 -2.50
CA GLU A 29 -15.86 14.59 -1.80
C GLU A 29 -15.65 14.31 -0.30
N LEU A 30 -14.81 15.11 0.34
CA LEU A 30 -14.56 15.06 1.78
C LEU A 30 -15.12 16.32 2.43
N ASN A 31 -15.65 16.18 3.64
CA ASN A 31 -15.91 17.32 4.52
C ASN A 31 -14.65 17.66 5.34
N LEU A 32 -14.66 18.81 6.02
CA LEU A 32 -13.49 19.31 6.77
C LEU A 32 -12.92 18.30 7.78
N GLU A 33 -13.78 17.59 8.53
CA GLU A 33 -13.33 16.59 9.51
C GLU A 33 -12.69 15.38 8.81
N GLN A 34 -13.22 14.98 7.66
CA GLN A 34 -12.68 13.89 6.85
C GLN A 34 -11.36 14.27 6.19
N GLU A 35 -11.20 15.51 5.73
CA GLU A 35 -9.94 16.04 5.19
C GLU A 35 -8.85 16.06 6.27
N GLU A 36 -9.17 16.57 7.47
CA GLU A 36 -8.25 16.59 8.60
C GLU A 36 -7.78 15.19 8.95
N LYS A 37 -8.73 14.25 9.06
CA LYS A 37 -8.43 12.84 9.37
C LYS A 37 -7.60 12.16 8.28
N LEU A 38 -7.86 12.45 7.01
CA LEU A 38 -7.03 11.95 5.90
C LEU A 38 -5.60 12.50 6.02
N GLY A 39 -5.48 13.80 6.34
CA GLY A 39 -4.20 14.45 6.60
C GLY A 39 -3.41 13.78 7.73
N GLU A 40 -4.05 13.49 8.86
CA GLU A 40 -3.42 12.78 9.99
C GLU A 40 -2.90 11.39 9.60
N ILE A 41 -3.64 10.67 8.76
CA ILE A 41 -3.21 9.34 8.29
C ILE A 41 -1.99 9.46 7.36
N LEU A 42 -1.99 10.44 6.46
CA LEU A 42 -0.86 10.70 5.56
C LEU A 42 0.38 11.18 6.32
N GLU A 43 0.21 12.00 7.35
CA GLU A 43 1.31 12.42 8.22
C GLU A 43 1.93 11.20 8.93
N GLN A 44 1.10 10.31 9.49
CA GLN A 44 1.58 9.06 10.08
C GLN A 44 2.30 8.17 9.07
N ALA A 45 1.81 8.11 7.82
CA ALA A 45 2.42 7.35 6.75
C ALA A 45 3.81 7.87 6.39
N SER A 46 4.01 9.20 6.41
CA SER A 46 5.32 9.82 6.14
C SER A 46 6.42 9.39 7.12
N GLN A 47 6.02 8.89 8.30
CA GLN A 47 6.91 8.45 9.38
C GLN A 47 6.94 6.92 9.54
N ASN A 48 6.11 6.18 8.79
CA ASN A 48 5.95 4.73 8.91
C ASN A 48 5.99 4.06 7.54
N GLU A 49 7.13 3.44 7.22
CA GLU A 49 7.38 2.78 5.93
C GLU A 49 6.35 1.70 5.59
N ILE A 50 5.87 0.94 6.58
CA ILE A 50 4.85 -0.11 6.34
C ILE A 50 3.52 0.54 5.95
N LEU A 51 3.11 1.60 6.66
CA LEU A 51 1.87 2.31 6.34
C LEU A 51 1.97 3.01 4.98
N SER A 52 3.10 3.66 4.69
CA SER A 52 3.38 4.30 3.41
C SER A 52 3.31 3.32 2.25
N PHE A 53 3.91 2.13 2.40
CA PHE A 53 3.83 1.07 1.42
C PHE A 53 2.38 0.70 1.13
N TRP A 54 1.58 0.36 2.15
CA TRP A 54 0.20 -0.07 1.95
C TRP A 54 -0.72 1.03 1.41
N ILE A 55 -0.49 2.29 1.80
CA ILE A 55 -1.22 3.42 1.21
C ILE A 55 -0.93 3.55 -0.28
N SER A 56 0.33 3.40 -0.69
CA SER A 56 0.72 3.45 -2.10
C SER A 56 0.05 2.32 -2.92
N GLU A 57 -0.02 1.12 -2.35
CA GLU A 57 -0.72 -0.01 -2.97
C GLU A 57 -2.23 0.26 -3.11
N VAL A 58 -2.85 0.86 -2.09
CA VAL A 58 -4.26 1.25 -2.13
C VAL A 58 -4.50 2.33 -3.18
N ASP A 59 -3.65 3.37 -3.23
CA ASP A 59 -3.73 4.45 -4.21
C ASP A 59 -3.67 3.92 -5.63
N TYR A 60 -2.79 2.95 -5.89
CA TYR A 60 -2.71 2.29 -7.19
C TYR A 60 -4.02 1.58 -7.55
N ILE A 61 -4.55 0.74 -6.65
CA ILE A 61 -5.80 0.00 -6.88
C ILE A 61 -6.98 0.95 -7.08
N LEU A 62 -7.08 2.00 -6.25
CA LEU A 62 -8.13 3.01 -6.38
C LEU A 62 -7.99 3.78 -7.69
N GLY A 63 -6.79 4.23 -8.03
CA GLY A 63 -6.49 4.93 -9.28
C GLY A 63 -6.84 4.11 -10.51
N GLU A 64 -6.53 2.81 -10.51
CA GLU A 64 -6.92 1.89 -11.59
C GLU A 64 -8.45 1.74 -11.65
N SER A 65 -9.09 1.44 -10.52
CA SER A 65 -10.55 1.20 -10.47
C SER A 65 -11.40 2.43 -10.81
N LEU A 66 -10.88 3.63 -10.52
CA LEU A 66 -11.52 4.90 -10.84
C LEU A 66 -11.13 5.43 -12.24
N GLY A 67 -10.26 4.71 -12.97
CA GLY A 67 -9.79 5.12 -14.29
C GLY A 67 -8.94 6.40 -14.29
N LEU A 68 -8.29 6.69 -13.16
CA LEU A 68 -7.45 7.88 -12.97
C LEU A 68 -6.01 7.67 -13.45
N LEU A 69 -5.56 6.41 -13.54
CA LEU A 69 -4.23 6.07 -14.03
C LEU A 69 -4.20 6.01 -15.55
N LYS A 70 -3.17 6.63 -16.15
CA LYS A 70 -2.90 6.48 -17.58
C LYS A 70 -2.13 5.17 -17.83
N PRO A 71 -2.11 4.66 -19.07
CA PRO A 71 -1.35 3.46 -19.40
C PRO A 71 0.13 3.53 -19.01
N GLU A 72 0.73 4.72 -19.02
CA GLU A 72 2.12 4.94 -18.62
C GLU A 72 2.35 4.74 -17.10
N ASP A 73 1.36 5.11 -16.27
CA ASP A 73 1.43 4.95 -14.82
C ASP A 73 1.34 3.47 -14.40
N LEU A 74 0.51 2.69 -15.12
CA LEU A 74 0.37 1.25 -14.94
C LEU A 74 1.68 0.50 -15.26
N ASN A 75 2.33 0.87 -16.37
CA ASN A 75 3.60 0.25 -16.78
C ASN A 75 4.71 0.51 -15.76
N TYR A 76 4.85 1.75 -15.28
CA TYR A 76 5.84 2.09 -14.26
C TYR A 76 5.63 1.28 -12.97
N TYR A 77 4.38 1.11 -12.54
CA TYR A 77 4.06 0.35 -11.34
C TYR A 77 4.33 -1.15 -11.50
N GLU A 78 3.99 -1.76 -12.64
CA GLU A 78 4.34 -3.16 -12.90
C GLU A 78 5.86 -3.38 -12.94
N ASP A 79 6.63 -2.43 -13.46
CA ASP A 79 8.10 -2.46 -13.41
C ASP A 79 8.62 -2.41 -11.96
N GLN A 80 8.03 -1.56 -11.10
CA GLN A 80 8.39 -1.53 -9.67
C GLN A 80 8.03 -2.85 -8.96
N LYS A 81 6.88 -3.45 -9.27
CA LYS A 81 6.52 -4.78 -8.76
C LYS A 81 7.48 -5.86 -9.23
N ALA A 82 7.95 -5.80 -10.48
CA ALA A 82 8.94 -6.74 -11.00
C ALA A 82 10.28 -6.62 -10.25
N LEU A 83 10.74 -5.39 -9.99
CA LEU A 83 11.95 -5.13 -9.19
C LEU A 83 11.80 -5.61 -7.75
N LEU A 84 10.64 -5.37 -7.12
CA LEU A 84 10.32 -5.91 -5.79
C LEU A 84 10.34 -7.45 -5.78
N ARG A 85 9.79 -8.10 -6.81
CA ARG A 85 9.85 -9.56 -6.98
C ARG A 85 11.30 -10.05 -7.10
N GLU A 86 12.09 -9.40 -7.93
CA GLU A 86 13.49 -9.74 -8.13
C GLU A 86 14.30 -9.60 -6.83
N HIS A 87 14.08 -8.53 -6.07
CA HIS A 87 14.87 -8.24 -4.87
C HIS A 87 14.39 -8.92 -3.59
N PHE A 88 13.09 -9.23 -3.44
CA PHE A 88 12.54 -9.83 -2.22
C PHE A 88 12.11 -11.29 -2.36
N PHE A 89 11.75 -11.74 -3.57
CA PHE A 89 11.25 -13.09 -3.81
C PHE A 89 12.29 -14.01 -4.47
N SER A 90 13.48 -13.53 -4.82
CA SER A 90 14.59 -14.39 -5.27
C SER A 90 15.01 -15.45 -4.24
N ASP A 91 14.72 -15.21 -2.96
CA ASP A 91 15.02 -16.13 -1.85
C ASP A 91 13.87 -17.10 -1.54
N LEU A 92 12.69 -16.89 -2.12
CA LEU A 92 11.54 -17.78 -1.99
C LEU A 92 11.51 -18.71 -3.19
N LYS A 93 11.95 -19.96 -3.00
CA LYS A 93 11.70 -21.01 -3.99
C LYS A 93 10.21 -21.02 -4.35
N PRO A 94 9.85 -21.21 -5.63
CA PRO A 94 8.47 -21.38 -6.02
C PRO A 94 7.88 -22.54 -5.20
N LEU A 95 6.73 -22.31 -4.55
CA LEU A 95 5.92 -23.41 -4.07
C LEU A 95 5.43 -24.15 -5.30
N ASP A 96 5.94 -25.35 -5.51
CA ASP A 96 5.27 -26.34 -6.34
C ASP A 96 3.90 -26.60 -5.70
N ILE A 97 2.85 -26.14 -6.37
CA ILE A 97 1.48 -26.57 -6.09
C ILE A 97 1.15 -27.54 -7.22
N ASP A 98 1.17 -28.84 -6.89
CA ASP A 98 0.58 -29.93 -7.67
C ASP A 98 -0.92 -29.71 -7.92
#